data_AF-A0A563UJ41-F1
#
_entry.id   AF-A0A563UJ41-F1
#
_cell.length_a   1.000
_cell.length_b   1.000
_cell.length_c   1.000
_cell.angle_alpha   90.00
_cell.angle_beta   90.00
_cell.angle_gamma   90.00
#
_symmetry.space_group_name_H-M   'P 1'
#
loop_
_entity.id
_entity.type
_entity.pdbx_description
1 polymer ?
#
loop_
_entity_poly.entity_id
_entity_poly.type
_entity_poly.pdbx_seq_one_letter_code
_entity_poly.pdbx_strand_id
1 'polypeptide(L)'
;MFPSIYHLLHYLFGIEAPVLKVFQTFGFFVALAFIAAYWAFTEEFKRKEKGGYIHARKQTITVGEGISAGELIGNALFGFVIGYKIVDAALNFNLLVQDTQSFLISTRGNFLGGVVVAALFAYWAYYENKKQRLPQPKQQEVTVHPHELMSSILLWAAIWGFAGAKLFNALENWDDFMRDPIGMLVGLSGLTFYGGLICGGLAVLYIANKNGVKSLNMLDIGAAGVMLAYAVGRIGCQMSGDGDWGISNTAPKPGWLSWAPDWMWAFKYPHNVSEMDPGNRIANCVGKYCNELTLPAYPTPFYETIMGLILFGILWSIRTKVKAPGVLFGIYMIFAGVERFLIELIRVNTRYHVAGISFTQAELISVLLVIGGSFLIYNGQRKYKGVPVNA
;
A
#
# COMPACT_ATOMS: atom_id res chain seq x y z
N MET A 1 8.00 -20.67 3.60
CA MET A 1 7.37 -19.35 3.65
C MET A 1 7.43 -18.86 5.08
N PHE A 2 7.33 -17.56 5.26
CA PHE A 2 7.49 -16.89 6.53
C PHE A 2 6.18 -16.17 6.86
N PRO A 3 5.25 -16.81 7.59
CA PRO A 3 3.98 -16.19 7.96
C PRO A 3 4.15 -14.87 8.73
N SER A 4 5.14 -14.82 9.62
CA SER A 4 5.47 -13.65 10.42
C SER A 4 6.98 -13.39 10.44
N ILE A 5 7.34 -12.18 10.86
CA ILE A 5 8.74 -11.73 10.97
C ILE A 5 9.55 -12.62 11.92
N TYR A 6 8.91 -13.21 12.94
CA TYR A 6 9.53 -14.25 13.75
C TYR A 6 10.10 -15.39 12.91
N HIS A 7 9.30 -15.97 12.00
CA HIS A 7 9.72 -17.11 11.19
C HIS A 7 10.87 -16.75 10.25
N LEU A 8 10.85 -15.54 9.70
CA LEU A 8 11.91 -15.03 8.85
C LEU A 8 13.23 -14.86 9.60
N LEU A 9 13.22 -14.16 10.74
CA LEU A 9 14.45 -13.90 11.50
C LEU A 9 14.99 -15.15 12.18
N HIS A 10 14.12 -16.06 12.60
CA HIS A 10 14.54 -17.37 13.10
C HIS A 10 15.24 -18.18 12.02
N TYR A 11 14.71 -18.20 10.79
CA TYR A 11 15.34 -18.91 9.67
C TYR A 11 16.69 -18.30 9.27
N LEU A 12 16.80 -16.97 9.21
CA LEU A 12 18.01 -16.30 8.76
C LEU A 12 19.11 -16.21 9.82
N PHE A 13 18.74 -16.04 11.09
CA PHE A 13 19.67 -15.66 12.15
C PHE A 13 19.52 -16.50 13.43
N GLY A 14 18.55 -17.41 13.50
CA GLY A 14 18.28 -18.18 14.72
C GLY A 14 17.68 -17.36 15.87
N ILE A 15 17.14 -16.17 15.60
CA ILE A 15 16.60 -15.28 16.65
C ILE A 15 15.26 -15.82 17.17
N GLU A 16 15.22 -16.15 18.47
CA GLU A 16 14.01 -16.61 19.16
C GLU A 16 13.34 -15.46 19.94
N ALA A 17 12.54 -14.65 19.23
CA ALA A 17 11.80 -13.54 19.84
C ALA A 17 10.28 -13.70 19.60
N PRO A 18 9.53 -14.39 20.50
CA PRO A 18 8.11 -14.67 20.32
C PRO A 18 7.23 -13.43 20.08
N VAL A 19 7.66 -12.26 20.57
CA VAL A 19 7.02 -10.96 20.31
C VAL A 19 6.84 -10.68 18.82
N LEU A 20 7.77 -11.16 17.99
CA LEU A 20 7.77 -10.94 16.54
C LEU A 20 6.69 -11.76 15.79
N LYS A 21 6.01 -12.70 16.46
CA LYS A 21 4.93 -13.47 15.84
C LYS A 21 3.70 -12.61 15.54
N VAL A 22 3.54 -11.48 16.22
CA VAL A 22 2.45 -10.51 15.98
C VAL A 22 2.60 -9.81 14.63
N PHE A 23 3.84 -9.59 14.17
CA PHE A 23 4.10 -8.89 12.91
C PHE A 23 4.03 -9.87 11.75
N GLN A 24 2.90 -9.88 11.05
CA GLN A 24 2.73 -10.67 9.82
C GLN A 24 3.66 -10.16 8.73
N THR A 25 4.28 -11.08 7.99
CA THR A 25 5.27 -10.73 6.96
C THR A 25 4.64 -9.90 5.85
N PHE A 26 3.44 -10.26 5.39
CA PHE A 26 2.70 -9.48 4.39
C PHE A 26 2.51 -8.03 4.84
N GLY A 27 1.95 -7.82 6.05
CA GLY A 27 1.73 -6.48 6.59
C GLY A 27 3.01 -5.66 6.77
N PHE A 28 4.12 -6.32 7.14
CA PHE A 28 5.42 -5.67 7.22
C PHE A 28 5.91 -5.16 5.85
N PHE A 29 5.80 -5.96 4.79
CA PHE A 29 6.18 -5.53 3.45
C PHE A 29 5.23 -4.49 2.86
N VAL A 30 3.95 -4.52 3.21
CA VAL A 30 3.01 -3.43 2.90
C VAL A 30 3.48 -2.12 3.54
N ALA A 31 3.89 -2.13 4.81
CA ALA A 31 4.45 -0.94 5.45
C ALA A 31 5.74 -0.46 4.76
N LEU A 32 6.63 -1.37 4.36
CA LEU A 32 7.81 -1.02 3.56
C LEU A 32 7.44 -0.43 2.19
N ALA A 33 6.39 -0.92 1.54
CA ALA A 33 5.90 -0.38 0.29
C ALA A 33 5.43 1.07 0.44
N PHE A 34 4.73 1.40 1.55
CA PHE A 34 4.38 2.79 1.87
C PHE A 34 5.61 3.67 2.09
N ILE A 35 6.63 3.18 2.80
CA ILE A 35 7.88 3.92 3.03
C ILE A 35 8.61 4.17 1.70
N ALA A 36 8.71 3.14 0.85
CA ALA A 36 9.34 3.23 -0.46
C ALA A 36 8.60 4.21 -1.39
N ALA A 37 7.26 4.16 -1.41
CA ALA A 37 6.42 5.09 -2.14
C ALA A 37 6.60 6.53 -1.62
N TYR A 38 6.58 6.72 -0.31
CA TYR A 38 6.74 8.03 0.33
C TYR A 38 8.09 8.66 -0.05
N TRP A 39 9.17 7.88 0.00
CA TRP A 39 10.49 8.32 -0.46
C TRP A 39 10.47 8.73 -1.94
N ALA A 40 9.98 7.86 -2.83
CA ALA A 40 9.98 8.12 -4.27
C ALA A 40 9.15 9.36 -4.63
N PHE A 41 7.96 9.52 -4.04
CA PHE A 41 7.10 10.69 -4.24
C PHE A 41 7.78 11.96 -3.73
N THR A 42 8.36 11.92 -2.52
CA THR A 42 9.03 13.07 -1.91
C THR A 42 10.17 13.57 -2.79
N GLU A 43 10.99 12.66 -3.34
CA GLU A 43 12.07 13.03 -4.25
C GLU A 43 11.56 13.61 -5.57
N GLU A 44 10.44 13.11 -6.10
CA GLU A 44 9.81 13.69 -7.29
C GLU A 44 9.16 15.05 -7.03
N PHE A 45 8.56 15.26 -5.86
CA PHE A 45 8.09 16.58 -5.42
C PHE A 45 9.25 17.58 -5.39
N LYS A 46 10.34 17.26 -4.69
CA LYS A 46 11.54 18.13 -4.63
C LYS A 46 12.12 18.39 -6.02
N ARG A 47 12.16 17.39 -6.90
CA ARG A 47 12.66 17.53 -8.26
C ARG A 47 11.78 18.44 -9.11
N LYS A 48 10.46 18.23 -9.11
CA LYS A 48 9.50 19.04 -9.87
C LYS A 48 9.47 20.48 -9.34
N GLU A 49 9.66 20.68 -8.04
CA GLU A 49 9.80 22.01 -7.44
C GLU A 49 11.08 22.71 -7.93
N LYS A 50 12.25 22.04 -7.84
CA LYS A 50 13.50 22.57 -8.39
C LYS A 50 13.43 22.87 -9.89
N GLY A 51 12.65 22.09 -10.63
CA GLY A 51 12.40 22.29 -12.06
C GLY A 51 11.35 23.37 -12.39
N GLY A 52 10.74 24.01 -11.39
CA GLY A 52 9.73 25.06 -11.58
C GLY A 52 8.36 24.55 -12.05
N TYR A 53 8.10 23.24 -12.01
CA TYR A 53 6.81 22.65 -12.42
C TYR A 53 5.72 22.77 -11.35
N ILE A 54 6.15 22.92 -10.08
CA ILE A 54 5.30 23.14 -8.91
C ILE A 54 6.01 24.17 -8.02
N HIS A 55 5.24 24.91 -7.20
CA HIS A 55 5.77 26.03 -6.43
C HIS A 55 5.41 25.91 -4.95
N ALA A 56 6.33 26.31 -4.09
CA ALA A 56 6.06 26.55 -2.68
C ALA A 56 5.02 27.67 -2.52
N ARG A 57 4.24 27.59 -1.45
CA ARG A 57 3.19 28.57 -1.17
C ARG A 57 3.39 29.17 0.19
N LYS A 58 3.15 30.49 0.28
CA LYS A 58 3.14 31.18 1.56
C LYS A 58 1.81 30.91 2.24
N GLN A 59 1.87 30.43 3.47
CA GLN A 59 0.70 30.22 4.31
C GLN A 59 0.91 30.95 5.63
N THR A 60 -0.09 31.72 6.03
CA THR A 60 -0.10 32.37 7.33
C THR A 60 -0.50 31.33 8.37
N ILE A 61 0.43 30.99 9.27
CA ILE A 61 0.16 30.12 10.41
C ILE A 61 0.21 30.95 11.70
N THR A 62 -0.70 30.67 12.63
CA THR A 62 -0.67 31.26 13.96
C THR A 62 0.28 30.45 14.82
N VAL A 63 1.41 31.02 15.21
CA VAL A 63 2.41 30.35 16.05
C VAL A 63 2.24 30.81 17.50
N GLY A 64 2.27 29.84 18.43
CA GLY A 64 2.28 30.10 19.86
C GLY A 64 0.91 30.27 20.51
N GLU A 65 -0.16 29.84 19.85
CA GLU A 65 -1.49 29.74 20.46
C GLU A 65 -1.52 28.64 21.55
N GLY A 66 -2.29 28.89 22.62
CA GLY A 66 -2.46 27.90 23.68
C GLY A 66 -3.25 26.70 23.17
N ILE A 67 -2.94 25.50 23.68
CA ILE A 67 -3.66 24.27 23.32
C ILE A 67 -5.16 24.46 23.56
N SER A 68 -5.96 24.17 22.54
CA SER A 68 -7.41 24.26 22.68
C SER A 68 -7.93 23.11 23.55
N ALA A 69 -9.05 23.32 24.24
CA ALA A 69 -9.72 22.24 24.98
C ALA A 69 -10.04 21.05 24.06
N GLY A 70 -10.40 21.32 22.79
CA GLY A 70 -10.66 20.30 21.78
C GLY A 70 -9.43 19.47 21.43
N GLU A 71 -8.25 20.08 21.28
CA GLU A 71 -6.99 19.37 21.03
C GLU A 71 -6.59 18.51 22.22
N LEU A 72 -6.75 19.02 23.44
CA LEU A 72 -6.39 18.28 24.65
C LEU A 72 -7.32 17.08 24.86
N ILE A 73 -8.63 17.25 24.62
CA ILE A 73 -9.60 16.15 24.61
C ILE A 73 -9.28 15.15 23.48
N GLY A 74 -8.93 15.63 22.28
CA GLY A 74 -8.58 14.78 21.15
C GLY A 74 -7.36 13.89 21.43
N ASN A 75 -6.31 14.47 22.02
CA ASN A 75 -5.13 13.72 22.44
C ASN A 75 -5.46 12.71 23.56
N ALA A 76 -6.30 13.09 24.53
CA ALA A 76 -6.75 12.19 25.59
C ALA A 76 -7.55 11.01 25.02
N LEU A 77 -8.49 11.26 24.11
CA LEU A 77 -9.28 10.23 23.45
C LEU A 77 -8.41 9.29 22.61
N PHE A 78 -7.46 9.83 21.85
CA PHE A 78 -6.51 9.04 21.08
C PHE A 78 -5.65 8.15 21.99
N GLY A 79 -5.12 8.72 23.07
CA GLY A 79 -4.40 7.98 24.10
C GLY A 79 -5.26 6.90 24.76
N PHE A 80 -6.55 7.18 25.01
CA PHE A 80 -7.49 6.20 25.56
C PHE A 80 -7.65 5.00 24.62
N VAL A 81 -7.95 5.22 23.34
CA VAL A 81 -8.15 4.16 22.36
C VAL A 81 -6.89 3.29 22.21
N ILE A 82 -5.72 3.92 22.16
CA ILE A 82 -4.43 3.22 22.09
C ILE A 82 -4.18 2.41 23.37
N GLY A 83 -4.28 3.05 24.55
CA GLY A 83 -4.04 2.39 25.82
C GLY A 83 -5.00 1.25 26.09
N TYR A 84 -6.28 1.42 25.73
CA TYR A 84 -7.32 0.41 25.87
C TYR A 84 -6.94 -0.89 25.16
N LYS A 85 -6.33 -0.80 23.98
CA LYS A 85 -5.91 -1.97 23.21
C LYS A 85 -4.50 -2.45 23.51
N ILE A 86 -3.52 -1.57 23.60
CA ILE A 86 -2.11 -1.97 23.79
C ILE A 86 -1.91 -2.61 25.16
N VAL A 87 -2.54 -2.09 26.22
CA VAL A 87 -2.40 -2.67 27.55
C VAL A 87 -3.07 -4.06 27.61
N ASP A 88 -4.23 -4.24 26.98
CA ASP A 88 -4.86 -5.56 26.86
C ASP A 88 -4.00 -6.52 26.01
N ALA A 89 -3.41 -6.05 24.91
CA ALA A 89 -2.49 -6.81 24.07
C ALA A 89 -1.26 -7.30 24.84
N ALA A 90 -0.69 -6.44 25.71
CA ALA A 90 0.46 -6.80 26.53
C ALA A 90 0.10 -7.86 27.60
N LEU A 91 -1.05 -7.72 28.24
CA LEU A 91 -1.51 -8.67 29.27
C LEU A 91 -1.99 -10.00 28.68
N ASN A 92 -2.58 -9.98 27.48
CA ASN A 92 -3.17 -11.12 26.80
C ASN A 92 -2.41 -11.49 25.51
N PHE A 93 -1.08 -11.49 25.60
CA PHE A 93 -0.20 -11.67 24.44
C PHE A 93 -0.46 -12.97 23.65
N ASN A 94 -0.79 -14.06 24.34
CA ASN A 94 -1.09 -15.34 23.69
C ASN A 94 -2.30 -15.26 22.75
N LEU A 95 -3.33 -14.51 23.13
CA LEU A 95 -4.54 -14.33 22.31
C LEU A 95 -4.26 -13.43 21.09
N LEU A 96 -3.42 -12.40 21.26
CA LEU A 96 -2.97 -11.53 20.17
C LEU A 96 -2.18 -12.29 19.10
N VAL A 97 -1.31 -13.22 19.50
CA VAL A 97 -0.48 -14.00 18.56
C VAL A 97 -1.31 -15.04 17.80
N GLN A 98 -2.34 -15.61 18.42
CA GLN A 98 -3.21 -16.59 17.78
C GLN A 98 -4.07 -15.98 16.67
N ASP A 99 -4.68 -14.82 16.95
CA ASP A 99 -5.49 -14.10 15.97
C ASP A 99 -5.38 -12.58 16.20
N THR A 100 -4.37 -11.98 15.57
CA THR A 100 -4.08 -10.56 15.69
C THR A 100 -5.22 -9.70 15.14
N GLN A 101 -5.85 -10.11 14.04
CA GLN A 101 -6.89 -9.32 13.38
C GLN A 101 -8.16 -9.28 14.24
N SER A 102 -8.67 -10.43 14.68
CA SER A 102 -9.85 -10.48 15.54
C SER A 102 -9.59 -9.81 16.88
N PHE A 103 -8.38 -9.94 17.44
CA PHE A 103 -8.00 -9.26 18.67
C PHE A 103 -8.08 -7.73 18.54
N LEU A 104 -7.57 -7.16 17.44
CA LEU A 104 -7.55 -5.70 17.25
C LEU A 104 -8.96 -5.12 17.07
N ILE A 105 -9.87 -5.82 16.38
CA ILE A 105 -11.23 -5.31 16.06
C ILE A 105 -12.21 -5.51 17.22
N SER A 106 -11.99 -6.53 18.05
CA SER A 106 -12.90 -6.88 19.13
C SER A 106 -13.16 -5.71 20.10
N THR A 107 -14.27 -5.74 20.83
CA THR A 107 -14.61 -4.69 21.81
C THR A 107 -13.82 -4.82 23.12
N ARG A 108 -13.11 -5.93 23.35
CA ARG A 108 -12.26 -6.13 24.53
C ARG A 108 -11.15 -5.10 24.62
N GLY A 109 -10.76 -4.79 25.84
CA GLY A 109 -9.61 -3.97 26.12
C GLY A 109 -9.47 -3.74 27.61
N ASN A 110 -8.47 -2.96 27.98
CA ASN A 110 -8.17 -2.62 29.36
C ASN A 110 -8.58 -1.17 29.62
N PHE A 111 -9.73 -0.96 30.26
CA PHE A 111 -10.25 0.37 30.56
C PHE A 111 -9.26 1.21 31.38
N LEU A 112 -8.67 0.63 32.43
CA LEU A 112 -7.71 1.32 33.29
C LEU A 112 -6.45 1.72 32.50
N GLY A 113 -5.95 0.83 31.66
CA GLY A 113 -4.86 1.10 30.72
C GLY A 113 -5.18 2.24 29.77
N GLY A 114 -6.42 2.27 29.24
CA GLY A 114 -6.93 3.39 28.46
C GLY A 114 -6.89 4.71 29.22
N VAL A 115 -7.41 4.76 30.45
CA VAL A 115 -7.42 5.99 31.28
C VAL A 115 -6.00 6.48 31.59
N VAL A 116 -5.08 5.58 31.94
CA VAL A 116 -3.69 5.93 32.25
C VAL A 116 -2.99 6.52 31.02
N VAL A 117 -3.11 5.88 29.86
CA VAL A 117 -2.47 6.37 28.63
C VAL A 117 -3.13 7.65 28.13
N ALA A 118 -4.45 7.82 28.30
CA ALA A 118 -5.15 9.06 28.01
C ALA A 118 -4.59 10.24 28.81
N ALA A 119 -4.39 10.05 30.12
CA ALA A 119 -3.79 11.06 30.98
C ALA A 119 -2.35 11.40 30.56
N LEU A 120 -1.55 10.40 30.20
CA LEU A 120 -0.19 10.60 29.69
C LEU A 120 -0.17 11.40 28.38
N PHE A 121 -1.05 11.09 27.42
CA PHE A 121 -1.13 11.82 26.15
C PHE A 121 -1.63 13.25 26.33
N ALA A 122 -2.64 13.46 27.17
CA ALA A 122 -3.14 14.79 27.51
C ALA A 122 -2.05 15.65 28.18
N TYR A 123 -1.31 15.05 29.14
CA TYR A 123 -0.19 15.70 29.80
C TYR A 123 0.93 16.02 28.82
N TRP A 124 1.27 15.09 27.93
CA TRP A 124 2.30 15.29 26.91
C TRP A 124 1.94 16.42 25.95
N ALA A 125 0.71 16.44 25.45
CA ALA A 125 0.20 17.51 24.58
C ALA A 125 0.21 18.88 25.28
N TYR A 126 -0.19 18.92 26.55
CA TYR A 126 -0.12 20.13 27.37
C TYR A 126 1.33 20.60 27.56
N TYR A 127 2.25 19.70 27.89
CA TYR A 127 3.64 20.01 28.12
C TYR A 127 4.34 20.52 26.86
N GLU A 128 4.09 19.90 25.71
CA GLU A 128 4.68 20.31 24.44
C GLU A 128 4.12 21.66 23.98
N ASN A 129 2.81 21.88 24.13
CA ASN A 129 2.22 23.19 23.87
C ASN A 129 2.81 24.27 24.81
N LYS A 130 3.02 23.97 26.09
CA LYS A 130 3.63 24.92 27.04
C LYS A 130 5.03 25.36 26.60
N LYS A 131 5.83 24.49 25.97
CA LYS A 131 7.14 24.85 25.42
C LYS A 131 7.05 25.78 24.21
N GLN A 132 6.03 25.60 23.38
CA GLN A 132 5.86 26.32 22.11
C GLN A 132 4.98 27.58 22.26
N ARG A 133 4.34 27.75 23.41
CA ARG A 133 3.45 28.88 23.71
C ARG A 133 4.23 30.19 23.75
N LEU A 134 3.77 31.16 22.97
CA LEU A 134 4.28 32.53 23.03
C LEU A 134 3.37 33.38 23.92
N PRO A 135 3.90 34.45 24.57
CA PRO A 135 3.09 35.36 25.38
C PRO A 135 1.96 36.05 24.58
N GLN A 136 2.17 36.23 23.28
CA GLN A 136 1.16 36.65 22.31
C GLN A 136 1.30 35.78 21.05
N PRO A 137 0.21 35.17 20.56
CA PRO A 137 0.23 34.45 19.29
C PRO A 137 0.62 35.39 18.17
N LYS A 138 1.58 34.99 17.33
CA LYS A 138 2.00 35.78 16.17
C LYS A 138 1.61 35.06 14.89
N GLN A 139 1.00 35.79 13.97
CA GLN A 139 0.81 35.31 12.60
C GLN A 139 2.14 35.42 11.88
N GLN A 140 2.67 34.29 11.43
CA GLN A 140 3.90 34.22 10.67
C GLN A 140 3.60 33.66 9.29
N GLU A 141 4.06 34.35 8.25
CA GLU A 141 4.11 33.78 6.91
C GLU A 141 5.19 32.69 6.88
N VAL A 142 4.76 31.44 6.73
CA VAL A 142 5.67 30.31 6.53
C VAL A 142 5.55 29.84 5.09
N THR A 143 6.70 29.62 4.46
CA THR A 143 6.77 29.02 3.13
C THR A 143 6.61 27.52 3.29
N VAL A 144 5.47 26.99 2.83
CA VAL A 144 5.17 25.56 2.82
C VAL A 144 5.59 24.99 1.49
N HIS A 145 6.53 24.05 1.52
CA HIS A 145 7.00 23.37 0.32
C HIS A 145 6.03 22.26 -0.12
N PRO A 146 5.89 21.97 -1.42
CA PRO A 146 4.95 20.95 -1.91
C PRO A 146 5.20 19.55 -1.35
N HIS A 147 6.46 19.19 -1.04
CA HIS A 147 6.78 17.88 -0.47
C HIS A 147 6.21 17.69 0.95
N GLU A 148 5.94 18.76 1.69
CA GLU A 148 5.29 18.70 3.01
C GLU A 148 3.83 18.23 2.92
N LEU A 149 3.21 18.32 1.73
CA LEU A 149 1.88 17.78 1.48
C LEU A 149 1.84 16.25 1.54
N MET A 150 2.99 15.56 1.50
CA MET A 150 3.04 14.10 1.45
C MET A 150 2.33 13.43 2.62
N SER A 151 2.46 13.97 3.82
CA SER A 151 1.77 13.43 5.01
C SER A 151 0.25 13.56 4.88
N SER A 152 -0.23 14.69 4.38
CA SER A 152 -1.65 14.90 4.08
C SER A 152 -2.13 13.98 2.96
N ILE A 153 -1.36 13.84 1.88
CA ILE A 153 -1.67 12.95 0.76
C ILE A 153 -1.80 11.51 1.26
N LEU A 154 -0.85 11.04 2.07
CA LEU A 154 -0.86 9.69 2.64
C LEU A 154 -2.09 9.45 3.51
N LEU A 155 -2.43 10.40 4.39
CA LEU A 155 -3.59 10.31 5.25
C LEU A 155 -4.90 10.24 4.45
N TRP A 156 -5.07 11.15 3.48
CA TRP A 156 -6.27 11.18 2.64
C TRP A 156 -6.38 9.93 1.75
N ALA A 157 -5.26 9.45 1.21
CA ALA A 157 -5.22 8.20 0.44
C ALA A 157 -5.63 7.00 1.31
N ALA A 158 -5.16 6.92 2.55
CA ALA A 158 -5.53 5.84 3.47
C ALA A 158 -7.02 5.88 3.83
N ILE A 159 -7.56 7.05 4.20
CA ILE A 159 -8.97 7.22 4.57
C ILE A 159 -9.89 6.87 3.40
N TRP A 160 -9.68 7.50 2.25
CA TRP A 160 -10.54 7.30 1.08
C TRP A 160 -10.29 5.99 0.35
N GLY A 161 -9.07 5.47 0.43
CA GLY A 161 -8.76 4.13 -0.06
C GLY A 161 -9.48 3.06 0.74
N PHE A 162 -9.44 3.13 2.07
CA PHE A 162 -10.19 2.20 2.91
C PHE A 162 -11.70 2.34 2.73
N ALA A 163 -12.23 3.58 2.79
CA ALA A 163 -13.64 3.84 2.59
C ALA A 163 -14.14 3.38 1.21
N GLY A 164 -13.36 3.64 0.15
CA GLY A 164 -13.66 3.19 -1.20
C GLY A 164 -13.66 1.68 -1.34
N ALA A 165 -12.66 1.00 -0.77
CA ALA A 165 -12.59 -0.47 -0.79
C ALA A 165 -13.80 -1.11 -0.12
N LYS A 166 -14.30 -0.50 0.97
CA LYS A 166 -15.51 -0.92 1.65
C LYS A 166 -16.78 -0.66 0.88
N LEU A 167 -16.90 0.53 0.31
CA LEU A 167 -18.04 0.89 -0.52
C LEU A 167 -18.17 -0.06 -1.71
N PHE A 168 -17.08 -0.34 -2.42
CA PHE A 168 -17.12 -1.23 -3.57
C PHE A 168 -17.39 -2.68 -3.18
N ASN A 169 -16.85 -3.15 -2.04
CA ASN A 169 -17.20 -4.47 -1.53
C ASN A 169 -18.71 -4.58 -1.24
N ALA A 170 -19.32 -3.53 -0.68
CA ALA A 170 -20.77 -3.45 -0.44
C ALA A 170 -21.59 -3.44 -1.74
N LEU A 171 -21.09 -2.79 -2.79
CA LEU A 171 -21.73 -2.76 -4.11
C LEU A 171 -21.62 -4.10 -4.84
N GLU A 172 -20.47 -4.77 -4.74
CA GLU A 172 -20.23 -6.06 -5.38
C GLU A 172 -21.02 -7.19 -4.72
N ASN A 173 -21.15 -7.17 -3.39
CA ASN A 173 -21.88 -8.19 -2.63
C ASN A 173 -23.15 -7.59 -2.01
N TRP A 174 -24.01 -7.02 -2.86
CA TRP A 174 -25.20 -6.28 -2.44
C TRP A 174 -26.17 -7.10 -1.56
N ASP A 175 -26.37 -8.38 -1.89
CA ASP A 175 -27.26 -9.26 -1.12
C ASP A 175 -26.74 -9.50 0.31
N ASP A 176 -25.43 -9.66 0.48
CA ASP A 176 -24.81 -9.81 1.79
C ASP A 176 -24.78 -8.48 2.55
N PHE A 177 -24.57 -7.37 1.85
CA PHE A 177 -24.67 -6.03 2.41
C PHE A 177 -26.06 -5.76 2.98
N MET A 178 -27.12 -6.12 2.25
CA MET A 178 -28.51 -5.93 2.72
C MET A 178 -28.84 -6.79 3.95
N ARG A 179 -28.11 -7.88 4.19
CA ARG A 179 -28.28 -8.74 5.38
C ARG A 179 -27.57 -8.20 6.61
N ASP A 180 -26.35 -7.69 6.46
CA ASP A 180 -25.57 -7.11 7.57
C ASP A 180 -24.79 -5.85 7.13
N PRO A 181 -25.48 -4.70 7.02
CA PRO A 181 -24.86 -3.46 6.55
C PRO A 181 -23.74 -2.96 7.47
N ILE A 182 -23.92 -3.09 8.78
CA ILE A 182 -22.98 -2.56 9.78
C ILE A 182 -21.75 -3.45 9.83
N GLY A 183 -21.91 -4.77 9.92
CA GLY A 183 -20.78 -5.70 9.96
C GLY A 183 -19.92 -5.62 8.71
N MET A 184 -20.54 -5.47 7.53
CA MET A 184 -19.83 -5.39 6.27
C MET A 184 -19.03 -4.08 6.09
N LEU A 185 -19.58 -2.95 6.54
CA LEU A 185 -18.90 -1.65 6.45
C LEU A 185 -17.81 -1.48 7.53
N VAL A 186 -18.03 -1.99 8.74
CA VAL A 186 -17.13 -1.77 9.89
C VAL A 186 -16.09 -2.89 10.04
N GLY A 187 -16.37 -4.12 9.61
CA GLY A 187 -15.42 -5.24 9.70
C GLY A 187 -14.12 -4.97 8.92
N LEU A 188 -13.02 -5.67 9.19
CA LEU A 188 -11.79 -5.56 8.37
C LEU A 188 -11.75 -6.55 7.19
N SER A 189 -12.70 -7.47 7.10
CA SER A 189 -12.85 -8.40 5.97
C SER A 189 -13.65 -7.77 4.83
N GLY A 190 -13.48 -8.27 3.60
CA GLY A 190 -14.18 -7.75 2.43
C GLY A 190 -13.69 -6.35 2.04
N LEU A 191 -12.51 -6.30 1.42
CA LEU A 191 -11.91 -5.08 0.88
C LEU A 191 -11.71 -5.25 -0.61
N THR A 192 -12.47 -4.52 -1.42
CA THR A 192 -12.31 -4.54 -2.87
C THR A 192 -11.19 -3.60 -3.30
N PHE A 193 -10.18 -4.14 -3.97
CA PHE A 193 -9.01 -3.38 -4.43
C PHE A 193 -9.38 -2.17 -5.30
N TYR A 194 -10.32 -2.33 -6.25
CA TYR A 194 -10.71 -1.27 -7.19
C TYR A 194 -11.29 -0.04 -6.49
N GLY A 195 -12.14 -0.25 -5.49
CA GLY A 195 -12.70 0.84 -4.71
C GLY A 195 -11.62 1.65 -4.01
N GLY A 196 -10.62 0.96 -3.46
CA GLY A 196 -9.48 1.62 -2.82
C GLY A 196 -8.61 2.41 -3.78
N LEU A 197 -8.31 1.83 -4.95
CA LEU A 197 -7.52 2.50 -5.98
C LEU A 197 -8.22 3.76 -6.52
N ILE A 198 -9.52 3.66 -6.84
CA ILE A 198 -10.28 4.75 -7.44
C ILE A 198 -10.49 5.88 -6.43
N CYS A 199 -11.07 5.59 -5.27
CA CYS A 199 -11.38 6.61 -4.27
C CYS A 199 -10.11 7.20 -3.66
N GLY A 200 -9.11 6.37 -3.36
CA GLY A 200 -7.80 6.84 -2.87
C GLY A 200 -7.09 7.71 -3.91
N GLY A 201 -7.03 7.26 -5.17
CA GLY A 201 -6.42 8.03 -6.26
C GLY A 201 -7.12 9.38 -6.51
N LEU A 202 -8.46 9.41 -6.52
CA LEU A 202 -9.22 10.65 -6.66
C LEU A 202 -9.00 11.61 -5.49
N ALA A 203 -8.92 11.10 -4.26
CA ALA A 203 -8.63 11.91 -3.08
C ALA A 203 -7.22 12.54 -3.16
N VAL A 204 -6.22 11.76 -3.60
CA VAL A 204 -4.85 12.25 -3.84
C VAL A 204 -4.84 13.36 -4.89
N LEU A 205 -5.52 13.16 -6.02
CA LEU A 205 -5.60 14.18 -7.08
C LEU A 205 -6.33 15.44 -6.61
N TYR A 206 -7.41 15.28 -5.85
CA TYR A 206 -8.19 16.39 -5.29
C TYR A 206 -7.35 17.21 -4.29
N ILE A 207 -6.73 16.56 -3.29
CA ILE A 207 -5.95 17.26 -2.27
C ILE A 207 -4.71 17.92 -2.87
N ALA A 208 -4.05 17.27 -3.84
CA ALA A 208 -2.92 17.85 -4.55
C ALA A 208 -3.34 19.09 -5.36
N ASN A 209 -4.45 19.02 -6.08
CA ASN A 209 -4.95 20.12 -6.91
C ASN A 209 -5.43 21.30 -6.06
N LYS A 210 -6.19 21.03 -5.00
CA LYS A 210 -6.54 22.03 -3.96
C LYS A 210 -5.28 22.70 -3.39
N ASN A 211 -4.17 21.96 -3.39
CA ASN A 211 -2.87 22.42 -2.95
C ASN A 211 -1.92 22.88 -4.08
N GLY A 212 -2.46 23.36 -5.21
CA GLY A 212 -1.67 24.02 -6.27
C GLY A 212 -0.85 23.08 -7.15
N VAL A 213 -0.91 21.77 -6.91
CA VAL A 213 -0.24 20.73 -7.70
C VAL A 213 -1.24 20.18 -8.71
N LYS A 214 -1.12 20.62 -9.96
CA LYS A 214 -2.03 20.17 -11.05
C LYS A 214 -2.01 18.65 -11.19
N SER A 215 -3.17 18.06 -11.49
CA SER A 215 -3.36 16.61 -11.52
C SER A 215 -2.38 15.86 -12.42
N LEU A 216 -2.04 16.38 -13.60
CA LEU A 216 -1.05 15.75 -14.50
C LEU A 216 0.37 15.72 -13.89
N ASN A 217 0.76 16.77 -13.16
CA ASN A 217 2.03 16.78 -12.44
C ASN A 217 2.00 15.80 -11.27
N MET A 218 0.87 15.70 -10.56
CA MET A 218 0.69 14.72 -9.47
C MET A 218 0.79 13.28 -9.99
N LEU A 219 0.16 12.98 -11.13
CA LEU A 219 0.27 11.68 -11.79
C LEU A 219 1.73 11.35 -12.14
N ASP A 220 2.47 12.29 -12.75
CA ASP A 220 3.90 12.09 -13.04
C ASP A 220 4.73 11.87 -11.77
N ILE A 221 4.46 12.62 -10.70
CA ILE A 221 5.12 12.45 -9.40
C ILE A 221 4.88 11.03 -8.85
N GLY A 222 3.67 10.52 -9.00
CA GLY A 222 3.30 9.19 -8.51
C GLY A 222 3.78 8.02 -9.37
N ALA A 223 4.07 8.24 -10.66
CA ALA A 223 4.32 7.18 -11.64
C ALA A 223 5.38 6.16 -11.19
N ALA A 224 6.58 6.63 -10.81
CA ALA A 224 7.66 5.74 -10.37
C ALA A 224 7.38 5.19 -8.96
N GLY A 225 6.84 5.99 -8.05
CA GLY A 225 6.61 5.57 -6.68
C GLY A 225 5.54 4.48 -6.55
N VAL A 226 4.49 4.51 -7.38
CA VAL A 226 3.45 3.45 -7.41
C VAL A 226 4.06 2.13 -7.92
N MET A 227 4.89 2.17 -8.95
CA MET A 227 5.60 0.97 -9.45
C MET A 227 6.53 0.37 -8.39
N LEU A 228 7.26 1.22 -7.65
CA LEU A 228 8.11 0.77 -6.55
C LEU A 228 7.28 0.17 -5.40
N ALA A 229 6.18 0.82 -5.01
CA ALA A 229 5.28 0.32 -3.98
C ALA A 229 4.73 -1.06 -4.34
N TYR A 230 4.31 -1.23 -5.59
CA TYR A 230 3.84 -2.52 -6.12
C TYR A 230 4.92 -3.59 -6.02
N ALA A 231 6.14 -3.31 -6.49
CA ALA A 231 7.25 -4.25 -6.43
C ALA A 231 7.59 -4.68 -4.99
N VAL A 232 7.63 -3.73 -4.05
CA VAL A 232 7.90 -4.03 -2.63
C VAL A 232 6.75 -4.81 -1.99
N GLY A 233 5.50 -4.48 -2.33
CA GLY A 233 4.33 -5.22 -1.86
C GLY A 233 4.33 -6.68 -2.31
N ARG A 234 4.77 -6.94 -3.56
CA ARG A 234 4.88 -8.30 -4.12
C ARG A 234 5.93 -9.17 -3.45
N ILE A 235 6.95 -8.58 -2.83
CA ILE A 235 7.87 -9.31 -1.94
C ILE A 235 7.09 -9.87 -0.75
N GLY A 236 6.17 -9.08 -0.18
CA GLY A 236 5.28 -9.53 0.89
C GLY A 236 4.50 -10.78 0.50
N CYS A 237 3.81 -10.74 -0.64
CA CYS A 237 3.08 -11.88 -1.20
C CYS A 237 3.97 -13.12 -1.37
N GLN A 238 5.17 -12.95 -1.95
CA GLN A 238 6.11 -14.05 -2.15
C GLN A 238 6.57 -14.66 -0.82
N MET A 239 6.86 -13.83 0.18
CA MET A 239 7.43 -14.29 1.45
C MET A 239 6.40 -14.92 2.37
N SER A 240 5.16 -14.42 2.39
CA SER A 240 4.07 -15.03 3.17
C SER A 240 3.48 -16.26 2.49
N GLY A 241 3.48 -16.32 1.15
CA GLY A 241 2.69 -17.32 0.41
C GLY A 241 1.20 -17.09 0.65
N ASP A 242 0.71 -15.91 0.28
CA ASP A 242 -0.68 -15.48 0.52
C ASP A 242 -1.70 -16.00 -0.50
N GLY A 243 -1.26 -16.77 -1.51
CA GLY A 243 -2.13 -17.28 -2.57
C GLY A 243 -1.89 -16.64 -3.93
N ASP A 244 -1.02 -15.62 -4.00
CA ASP A 244 -0.79 -14.87 -5.25
C ASP A 244 0.13 -15.56 -6.27
N TRP A 245 0.28 -16.88 -6.19
CA TRP A 245 1.05 -17.69 -7.14
C TRP A 245 0.30 -17.97 -8.44
N GLY A 246 1.04 -18.51 -9.42
CA GLY A 246 0.52 -18.81 -10.74
C GLY A 246 -0.17 -20.17 -10.83
N ILE A 247 -0.49 -20.58 -12.05
CA ILE A 247 -0.95 -21.95 -12.35
C ILE A 247 0.12 -22.98 -11.98
N SER A 248 -0.32 -24.23 -11.77
CA SER A 248 0.58 -25.35 -11.52
C SER A 248 1.62 -25.49 -12.64
N ASN A 249 2.88 -25.63 -12.27
CA ASN A 249 4.02 -25.75 -13.16
C ASN A 249 4.78 -27.07 -12.93
N THR A 250 4.48 -28.08 -13.72
CA THR A 250 5.23 -29.35 -13.73
C THR A 250 6.27 -29.42 -14.86
N ALA A 251 6.46 -28.34 -15.62
CA ALA A 251 7.41 -28.31 -16.72
C ALA A 251 8.86 -28.31 -16.19
N PRO A 252 9.79 -29.01 -16.86
CA PRO A 252 11.19 -28.99 -16.46
C PRO A 252 11.77 -27.58 -16.58
N LYS A 253 12.66 -27.21 -15.65
CA LYS A 253 13.34 -25.92 -15.67
C LYS A 253 14.14 -25.78 -16.97
N PRO A 254 13.99 -24.68 -17.74
CA PRO A 254 14.75 -24.47 -18.96
C PRO A 254 16.26 -24.44 -18.70
N GLY A 255 17.06 -24.99 -19.63
CA GLY A 255 18.52 -25.10 -19.46
C GLY A 255 19.24 -23.74 -19.30
N TRP A 256 18.71 -22.67 -19.88
CA TRP A 256 19.25 -21.31 -19.73
C TRP A 256 19.06 -20.73 -18.31
N LEU A 257 18.17 -21.32 -17.51
CA LEU A 257 17.91 -20.95 -16.11
C LEU A 257 18.58 -21.93 -15.13
N SER A 258 19.53 -22.74 -15.60
CA SER A 258 20.26 -23.72 -14.77
C SER A 258 21.00 -23.10 -13.59
N TRP A 259 21.46 -21.85 -13.71
CA TRP A 259 22.15 -21.10 -12.65
C TRP A 259 21.23 -20.69 -11.49
N ALA A 260 19.91 -20.65 -11.72
CA ALA A 260 18.95 -20.17 -10.73
C ALA A 260 18.39 -21.33 -9.89
N PRO A 261 18.08 -21.10 -8.59
CA PRO A 261 17.36 -22.04 -7.76
C PRO A 261 16.04 -22.52 -8.38
N ASP A 262 15.66 -23.78 -8.13
CA ASP A 262 14.46 -24.39 -8.72
C ASP A 262 13.17 -23.66 -8.35
N TRP A 263 13.11 -23.09 -7.14
CA TRP A 263 11.96 -22.32 -6.66
C TRP A 263 11.67 -21.08 -7.52
N MET A 264 12.65 -20.56 -8.27
CA MET A 264 12.43 -19.44 -9.20
C MET A 264 11.65 -19.87 -10.45
N TRP A 265 11.55 -21.17 -10.73
CA TRP A 265 10.78 -21.71 -11.85
C TRP A 265 9.47 -22.36 -11.38
N ALA A 266 9.56 -23.24 -10.38
CA ALA A 266 8.43 -24.01 -9.87
C ALA A 266 8.55 -24.13 -8.35
N PHE A 267 7.53 -23.69 -7.62
CA PHE A 267 7.60 -23.63 -6.16
C PHE A 267 6.34 -24.12 -5.48
N LYS A 268 6.51 -24.90 -4.40
CA LYS A 268 5.41 -25.47 -3.62
C LYS A 268 4.90 -24.59 -2.49
N TYR A 269 5.57 -23.46 -2.21
CA TYR A 269 5.18 -22.56 -1.12
C TYR A 269 4.96 -23.29 0.23
N PRO A 270 5.99 -23.94 0.80
CA PRO A 270 5.87 -24.61 2.09
C PRO A 270 5.61 -23.59 3.21
N HIS A 271 4.80 -23.93 4.20
CA HIS A 271 4.41 -23.04 5.31
C HIS A 271 3.69 -21.76 4.88
N ASN A 272 2.96 -21.81 3.77
CA ASN A 272 2.23 -20.66 3.26
C ASN A 272 1.07 -20.27 4.20
N VAL A 273 0.63 -19.00 4.11
CA VAL A 273 -0.48 -18.48 4.94
C VAL A 273 -1.86 -18.70 4.31
N SER A 274 -1.89 -19.10 3.04
CA SER A 274 -3.13 -19.38 2.32
C SER A 274 -3.73 -20.71 2.77
N GLU A 275 -5.05 -20.74 2.88
CA GLU A 275 -5.83 -21.95 3.16
C GLU A 275 -6.44 -22.54 1.87
N MET A 276 -6.00 -22.09 0.69
CA MET A 276 -6.59 -22.46 -0.60
C MET A 276 -6.32 -23.91 -1.05
N ASP A 277 -5.25 -24.56 -0.57
CA ASP A 277 -4.97 -25.99 -0.84
C ASP A 277 -4.75 -26.75 0.49
N PRO A 278 -5.82 -27.00 1.27
CA PRO A 278 -5.70 -27.56 2.62
C PRO A 278 -5.32 -29.06 2.64
N GLY A 279 -5.05 -29.67 1.48
CA GLY A 279 -4.91 -31.12 1.32
C GLY A 279 -3.50 -31.68 1.59
N ASN A 280 -2.44 -30.89 1.43
CA ASN A 280 -1.06 -31.38 1.55
C ASN A 280 -0.33 -30.79 2.76
N ARG A 281 -0.33 -31.54 3.87
CA ARG A 281 0.40 -31.17 5.09
C ARG A 281 1.85 -31.67 5.04
N ILE A 282 2.76 -30.80 5.46
CA ILE A 282 4.19 -31.14 5.56
C ILE A 282 4.39 -32.19 6.66
N ALA A 283 5.06 -33.29 6.34
CA ALA A 283 5.35 -34.36 7.28
C ALA A 283 6.11 -33.83 8.51
N ASN A 284 5.68 -34.25 9.71
CA ASN A 284 6.25 -33.83 11.00
C ASN A 284 6.15 -32.33 11.32
N CYS A 285 5.30 -31.58 10.63
CA CYS A 285 5.02 -30.17 10.96
C CYS A 285 3.82 -30.07 11.92
N VAL A 286 3.97 -29.27 12.99
CA VAL A 286 2.90 -28.99 13.96
C VAL A 286 2.64 -27.48 13.99
N GLY A 287 1.37 -27.09 13.84
CA GLY A 287 0.94 -25.68 13.91
C GLY A 287 0.05 -25.27 12.74
N LYS A 288 -0.30 -23.98 12.72
CA LYS A 288 -1.24 -23.40 11.74
C LYS A 288 -0.67 -23.40 10.31
N TYR A 289 0.61 -23.11 10.16
CA TYR A 289 1.27 -22.93 8.86
C TYR A 289 2.03 -24.19 8.43
N CYS A 290 1.35 -25.33 8.40
CA CYS A 290 1.94 -26.63 8.07
C CYS A 290 1.47 -27.20 6.73
N ASN A 291 1.02 -26.31 5.83
CA ASN A 291 0.54 -26.68 4.51
C ASN A 291 1.56 -26.27 3.43
N GLU A 292 1.53 -26.98 2.31
CA GLU A 292 2.22 -26.64 1.07
C GLU A 292 1.32 -26.99 -0.11
N LEU A 293 1.65 -26.50 -1.31
CA LEU A 293 0.90 -26.87 -2.51
C LEU A 293 1.13 -28.32 -2.90
N THR A 294 0.07 -28.99 -3.34
CA THR A 294 0.14 -30.35 -3.87
C THR A 294 1.04 -30.41 -5.10
N LEU A 295 0.82 -29.49 -6.05
CA LEU A 295 1.64 -29.29 -7.24
C LEU A 295 2.42 -27.98 -7.11
N PRO A 296 3.69 -27.93 -7.55
CA PRO A 296 4.42 -26.66 -7.60
C PRO A 296 3.75 -25.70 -8.58
N ALA A 297 3.82 -24.40 -8.29
CA ALA A 297 3.24 -23.34 -9.12
C ALA A 297 4.34 -22.40 -9.64
N TYR A 298 4.01 -21.64 -10.69
CA TYR A 298 4.85 -20.51 -11.09
C TYR A 298 4.89 -19.47 -9.97
N PRO A 299 6.08 -19.01 -9.54
CA PRO A 299 6.20 -18.01 -8.49
C PRO A 299 5.92 -16.60 -9.00
N THR A 300 4.68 -16.32 -9.42
CA THR A 300 4.27 -15.03 -10.00
C THR A 300 4.59 -13.82 -9.12
N PRO A 301 4.45 -13.83 -7.78
CA PRO A 301 4.80 -12.66 -6.96
C PRO A 301 6.29 -12.32 -7.05
N PHE A 302 7.15 -13.33 -7.20
CA PHE A 302 8.57 -13.12 -7.45
C PHE A 302 8.81 -12.48 -8.82
N TYR A 303 8.13 -12.94 -9.87
CA TYR A 303 8.22 -12.33 -11.21
C TYR A 303 7.73 -10.89 -11.22
N GLU A 304 6.56 -10.63 -10.61
CA GLU A 304 5.98 -9.29 -10.44
C GLU A 304 6.95 -8.37 -9.68
N THR A 305 7.65 -8.87 -8.65
CA THR A 305 8.68 -8.12 -7.91
C THR A 305 9.85 -7.72 -8.83
N ILE A 306 10.45 -8.68 -9.54
CA ILE A 306 11.61 -8.42 -10.40
C ILE A 306 11.23 -7.47 -11.54
N MET A 307 10.12 -7.73 -12.22
CA MET A 307 9.60 -6.86 -13.27
C MET A 307 9.30 -5.46 -12.73
N GLY A 308 8.63 -5.35 -11.59
CA GLY A 308 8.32 -4.08 -10.95
C GLY A 308 9.57 -3.27 -10.60
N LEU A 309 10.62 -3.89 -10.06
CA LEU A 309 11.89 -3.22 -9.76
C LEU A 309 12.62 -2.75 -11.03
N ILE A 310 12.62 -3.57 -12.09
CA ILE A 310 13.20 -3.20 -13.39
C ILE A 310 12.44 -2.02 -14.01
N LEU A 311 11.11 -2.11 -14.06
CA LEU A 311 10.25 -1.06 -14.62
C LEU A 311 10.33 0.23 -13.79
N PHE A 312 10.41 0.14 -12.46
CA PHE A 312 10.74 1.26 -11.60
C PHE A 312 12.10 1.86 -11.97
N GLY A 313 13.15 1.05 -12.10
CA GLY A 313 14.48 1.51 -12.49
C GLY A 313 14.48 2.26 -13.84
N ILE A 314 13.71 1.75 -14.82
CA ILE A 314 13.53 2.41 -16.12
C ILE A 314 12.82 3.75 -15.93
N LEU A 315 11.64 3.78 -15.29
CA LEU A 315 10.89 5.01 -15.01
C LEU A 315 11.75 6.03 -14.26
N TRP A 316 12.48 5.57 -13.25
CA TRP A 316 13.39 6.39 -12.46
C TRP A 316 14.48 6.98 -13.34
N SER A 317 15.10 6.20 -14.23
CA SER A 317 16.18 6.68 -15.11
C SER A 317 15.72 7.72 -16.14
N ILE A 318 14.47 7.62 -16.64
CA ILE A 318 13.95 8.52 -17.68
C ILE A 318 13.23 9.75 -17.14
N ARG A 319 12.89 9.80 -15.84
CA ARG A 319 12.07 10.87 -15.23
C ARG A 319 12.64 12.29 -15.40
N THR A 320 13.96 12.42 -15.60
CA THR A 320 14.65 13.69 -15.83
C THR A 320 14.60 14.13 -17.30
N LYS A 321 14.44 13.18 -18.22
CA LYS A 321 14.34 13.43 -19.68
C LYS A 321 12.90 13.76 -20.09
N VAL A 322 11.92 13.20 -19.40
CA VAL A 322 10.49 13.42 -19.66
C VAL A 322 10.01 14.72 -18.99
N LYS A 323 9.79 15.77 -19.80
CA LYS A 323 9.38 17.11 -19.33
C LYS A 323 7.88 17.38 -19.48
N ALA A 324 7.24 16.77 -20.45
CA ALA A 324 5.83 16.99 -20.77
C ALA A 324 4.92 16.39 -19.67
N PRO A 325 4.01 17.18 -19.05
CA PRO A 325 3.12 16.70 -18.01
C PRO A 325 2.23 15.52 -18.45
N GLY A 326 2.14 14.49 -17.61
CA GLY A 326 1.34 13.29 -17.83
C GLY A 326 2.04 12.21 -18.66
N VAL A 327 3.15 12.52 -19.34
CA VAL A 327 3.85 11.54 -20.20
C VAL A 327 4.52 10.46 -19.36
N LEU A 328 5.10 10.80 -18.20
CA LEU A 328 5.77 9.80 -17.36
C LEU A 328 4.75 8.82 -16.76
N PHE A 329 3.59 9.34 -16.34
CA PHE A 329 2.49 8.47 -15.90
C PHE A 329 1.92 7.61 -17.03
N GLY A 330 1.84 8.14 -18.25
CA GLY A 330 1.41 7.36 -19.41
C GLY A 330 2.34 6.19 -19.73
N ILE A 331 3.66 6.39 -19.59
CA ILE A 331 4.65 5.30 -19.70
C ILE A 331 4.45 4.27 -18.59
N TYR A 332 4.23 4.73 -17.35
CA TYR A 332 3.89 3.85 -16.23
C TYR A 332 2.64 3.01 -16.52
N MET A 333 1.57 3.60 -17.06
CA MET A 333 0.34 2.86 -17.40
C MET A 333 0.61 1.76 -18.44
N ILE A 334 1.41 2.06 -19.47
CA ILE A 334 1.80 1.05 -20.47
C ILE A 334 2.60 -0.06 -19.80
N PHE A 335 3.58 0.27 -18.96
CA PHE A 335 4.39 -0.72 -18.23
C PHE A 335 3.54 -1.60 -17.31
N ALA A 336 2.67 -0.99 -16.51
CA ALA A 336 1.77 -1.71 -15.62
C ALA A 336 0.78 -2.60 -16.40
N GLY A 337 0.23 -2.13 -17.52
CA GLY A 337 -0.64 -2.93 -18.35
C GLY A 337 0.07 -4.11 -19.01
N VAL A 338 1.27 -3.89 -19.58
CA VAL A 338 2.04 -4.98 -20.21
C VAL A 338 2.49 -6.01 -19.18
N GLU A 339 3.03 -5.57 -18.03
CA GLU A 339 3.43 -6.48 -16.95
C GLU A 339 2.25 -7.30 -16.47
N ARG A 340 1.11 -6.63 -16.19
CA ARG A 340 -0.07 -7.33 -15.71
C ARG A 340 -0.60 -8.33 -16.72
N PHE A 341 -0.64 -7.97 -18.01
CA PHE A 341 -1.06 -8.86 -19.08
C PHE A 341 -0.17 -10.11 -19.15
N LEU A 342 1.15 -9.96 -19.08
CA LEU A 342 2.09 -11.09 -19.15
C LEU A 342 1.96 -12.03 -17.95
N ILE A 343 1.82 -11.48 -16.75
CA ILE A 343 1.64 -12.28 -15.53
C ILE A 343 0.27 -12.99 -15.52
N GLU A 344 -0.75 -12.35 -16.06
CA GLU A 344 -2.10 -12.89 -16.12
C GLU A 344 -2.18 -14.20 -16.94
N LEU A 345 -1.34 -14.35 -17.97
CA LEU A 345 -1.25 -15.57 -18.77
C LEU A 345 -0.84 -16.81 -17.96
N ILE A 346 -0.13 -16.60 -16.84
CA ILE A 346 0.36 -17.64 -15.94
C ILE A 346 -0.30 -17.60 -14.56
N ARG A 347 -1.34 -16.78 -14.36
CA ARG A 347 -2.12 -16.68 -13.11
C ARG A 347 -3.37 -17.59 -13.14
N VAL A 348 -3.82 -17.96 -11.95
CA VAL A 348 -5.10 -18.66 -11.73
C VAL A 348 -6.20 -17.61 -11.59
N ASN A 349 -6.92 -17.30 -12.67
CA ASN A 349 -8.04 -16.34 -12.62
C ASN A 349 -9.25 -16.83 -13.43
N THR A 350 -10.43 -16.34 -13.03
CA THR A 350 -11.71 -16.62 -13.71
C THR A 350 -11.76 -15.93 -15.08
N ARG A 351 -12.09 -16.69 -16.12
CA ARG A 351 -12.25 -16.18 -17.48
C ARG A 351 -13.71 -15.82 -17.74
N TYR A 352 -13.92 -14.67 -18.35
CA TYR A 352 -15.20 -14.26 -18.92
C TYR A 352 -15.27 -14.75 -20.36
N HIS A 353 -16.45 -15.24 -20.76
CA HIS A 353 -16.72 -15.68 -22.12
C HIS A 353 -17.76 -14.75 -22.73
N VAL A 354 -17.34 -13.89 -23.67
CA VAL A 354 -18.24 -12.97 -24.37
C VAL A 354 -17.99 -13.09 -25.86
N ALA A 355 -19.04 -13.32 -26.65
CA ALA A 355 -18.98 -13.37 -28.11
C ALA A 355 -17.87 -14.30 -28.68
N GLY A 356 -17.62 -15.45 -28.03
CA GLY A 356 -16.62 -16.43 -28.46
C GLY A 356 -15.17 -16.13 -28.06
N ILE A 357 -14.91 -15.00 -27.39
CA ILE A 357 -13.60 -14.63 -26.86
C ILE A 357 -13.58 -14.87 -25.35
N SER A 358 -12.53 -15.53 -24.87
CA SER A 358 -12.31 -15.77 -23.44
C SER A 358 -11.23 -14.83 -22.93
N PHE A 359 -11.54 -13.98 -21.95
CA PHE A 359 -10.57 -13.04 -21.37
C PHE A 359 -10.81 -12.85 -19.88
N THR A 360 -9.78 -12.49 -19.12
CA THR A 360 -9.92 -12.14 -17.70
C THR A 360 -10.16 -10.64 -17.51
N GLN A 361 -10.73 -10.25 -16.38
CA GLN A 361 -10.90 -8.84 -16.03
C GLN A 361 -9.56 -8.09 -16.02
N ALA A 362 -8.49 -8.75 -15.57
CA ALA A 362 -7.16 -8.17 -15.56
C ALA A 362 -6.58 -7.97 -16.97
N GLU A 363 -6.84 -8.87 -17.92
CA GLU A 363 -6.45 -8.68 -19.33
C GLU A 363 -7.14 -7.45 -19.93
N LEU A 364 -8.45 -7.28 -19.69
CA LEU A 364 -9.19 -6.11 -20.16
C LEU A 364 -8.63 -4.80 -19.58
N ILE A 365 -8.43 -4.75 -18.26
CA ILE A 365 -7.85 -3.56 -17.59
C ILE A 365 -6.45 -3.28 -18.13
N SER A 366 -5.65 -4.31 -18.37
CA SER A 366 -4.30 -4.16 -18.93
C SER A 366 -4.32 -3.49 -20.31
N VAL A 367 -5.22 -3.90 -21.19
CA VAL A 367 -5.41 -3.27 -22.51
C VAL A 367 -5.85 -1.81 -22.35
N LEU A 368 -6.80 -1.53 -21.46
CA LEU A 368 -7.24 -0.16 -21.19
C LEU A 368 -6.13 0.73 -20.64
N LEU A 369 -5.25 0.20 -19.78
CA LEU A 369 -4.07 0.91 -19.28
C LEU A 369 -3.09 1.24 -20.41
N VAL A 370 -2.83 0.31 -21.33
CA VAL A 370 -1.94 0.55 -22.48
C VAL A 370 -2.52 1.61 -23.43
N ILE A 371 -3.82 1.54 -23.74
CA ILE A 371 -4.49 2.53 -24.60
C ILE A 371 -4.52 3.89 -23.92
N GLY A 372 -4.94 3.95 -22.65
CA GLY A 372 -5.01 5.19 -21.87
C GLY A 372 -3.63 5.83 -21.69
N GLY A 373 -2.60 5.04 -21.43
CA GLY A 373 -1.22 5.50 -21.35
C GLY A 373 -0.72 6.07 -22.67
N SER A 374 -0.99 5.39 -23.78
CA SER A 374 -0.64 5.86 -25.13
C SER A 374 -1.33 7.18 -25.47
N PHE A 375 -2.62 7.31 -25.14
CA PHE A 375 -3.39 8.55 -25.31
C PHE A 375 -2.82 9.70 -24.45
N LEU A 376 -2.44 9.41 -23.21
CA LEU A 376 -1.86 10.41 -22.30
C LEU A 376 -0.50 10.90 -22.80
N ILE A 377 0.34 9.98 -23.32
CA ILE A 377 1.62 10.33 -23.95
C ILE A 377 1.39 11.22 -25.17
N TYR A 378 0.51 10.82 -26.09
CA TYR A 378 0.22 11.57 -27.31
C TYR A 378 -0.24 13.00 -27.00
N ASN A 379 -1.20 13.16 -26.09
CA ASN A 379 -1.73 14.47 -25.71
C ASN A 379 -0.70 15.31 -24.94
N GLY A 380 0.04 14.70 -24.02
CA GLY A 380 1.09 15.38 -23.26
C GLY A 380 2.17 15.95 -24.18
N GLN A 381 2.65 15.16 -25.14
CA GLN A 381 3.64 15.60 -26.11
C GLN A 381 3.09 16.67 -27.07
N ARG A 382 1.86 16.50 -27.57
CA ARG A 382 1.23 17.49 -28.45
C ARG A 382 1.09 18.85 -27.77
N LYS A 383 0.60 18.88 -26.53
CA LYS A 383 0.48 20.14 -25.76
C LYS A 383 1.84 20.75 -25.46
N TYR A 384 2.84 19.93 -25.11
CA TYR A 384 4.18 20.42 -24.79
C TYR A 384 4.89 21.03 -26.00
N LYS A 385 4.78 20.42 -27.19
CA LYS A 385 5.32 20.99 -28.45
C LYS A 385 4.65 22.30 -28.86
N GLY A 386 3.43 22.55 -28.40
CA GLY A 386 2.68 23.78 -28.67
C GLY A 386 3.01 24.95 -27.73
N VAL A 387 3.83 24.75 -26.69
CA VAL A 387 4.29 25.84 -25.81
C VAL A 387 5.52 26.49 -26.44
N PRO A 388 5.47 27.78 -26.82
CA PRO A 388 6.64 28.47 -27.36
C PRO A 388 7.76 28.48 -26.31
N VAL A 389 9.00 28.24 -26.77
CA VAL A 389 10.18 27.99 -25.92
C VAL A 389 10.60 29.20 -25.09
N ASN A 390 10.00 30.38 -25.30
CA ASN A 390 10.24 31.58 -24.51
C ASN A 390 8.90 32.28 -24.20
N ALA A 391 8.43 32.20 -22.96
CA ALA A 391 7.42 33.09 -22.39
C ALA A 391 7.67 33.21 -20.88
#